data_AF-A0A2E4YSG2-F1
#
_entry.id   AF-A0A2E4YSG2-F1
#
_cell.length_a   1.000
_cell.length_b   1.000
_cell.length_c   1.000
_cell.angle_alpha   90.00
_cell.angle_beta   90.00
_cell.angle_gamma   90.00
#
_symmetry.space_group_name_H-M   'P 1'
#
loop_
_entity.id
_entity.type
_entity.pdbx_description
1 polymer ?
#
loop_
_entity_poly.entity_id
_entity_poly.type
_entity_poly.pdbx_seq_one_letter_code
_entity_poly.pdbx_strand_id
1 'polypeptide(L)'
;MIMKWRILIVSIVFIFGHLTFFSNEYPPEKNNYGVNYHLALSINPGPNNGYLNFAIISESNGRILSTKFITVAEFIRVAMGKQTSRANDIGVNMFEKFGIKDCMYKYDSTDCKKKNEMNIHDLWTLRYNRNPNCPPNCYPTPNMIVQGYSQHKSHPSWPQLQILQQYGIIYMNDFFYGENLFKLIADFQNTSWINTYINSTE
;
A
#
# COMPACT_ATOMS: atom_id res chain seq x y z
N MET A 1 16.20 -66.37 -6.59
CA MET A 1 16.72 -65.00 -6.37
C MET A 1 16.12 -64.05 -7.41
N ILE A 2 14.79 -63.85 -7.37
CA ILE A 2 14.02 -63.09 -8.38
C ILE A 2 12.90 -62.35 -7.64
N MET A 3 13.24 -61.37 -6.80
CA MET A 3 12.22 -60.59 -6.09
C MET A 3 12.74 -59.25 -5.57
N LYS A 4 13.52 -58.52 -6.38
CA LYS A 4 13.96 -57.15 -6.02
C LYS A 4 13.74 -56.08 -7.09
N TRP A 5 13.37 -56.45 -8.32
CA TRP A 5 13.23 -55.49 -9.42
C TRP A 5 11.83 -54.89 -9.59
N ARG A 6 10.77 -55.52 -9.06
CA ARG A 6 9.40 -55.02 -9.25
C ARG A 6 9.01 -53.85 -8.33
N ILE A 7 9.77 -53.63 -7.24
CA ILE A 7 9.47 -52.57 -6.25
C ILE A 7 10.07 -51.22 -6.69
N LEU A 8 11.14 -51.22 -7.50
CA LEU A 8 11.82 -49.98 -7.89
C LEU A 8 11.06 -49.17 -8.98
N ILE A 9 10.24 -49.84 -9.80
CA ILE A 9 9.53 -49.19 -10.92
C ILE A 9 8.26 -48.47 -10.44
N VAL A 10 7.63 -48.94 -9.35
CA VAL A 10 6.40 -48.34 -8.81
C VAL A 10 6.68 -47.01 -8.07
N SER A 11 7.89 -46.83 -7.53
CA SER A 11 8.27 -45.59 -6.83
C SER A 11 8.61 -44.42 -7.78
N ILE A 12 9.00 -44.69 -9.03
CA ILE A 12 9.36 -43.63 -9.99
C ILE A 12 8.12 -42.97 -10.61
N VAL A 13 7.02 -43.72 -10.79
CA VAL A 13 5.77 -43.20 -11.36
C VAL A 13 5.05 -42.26 -10.37
N PHE A 14 5.18 -42.49 -9.06
CA PHE A 14 4.58 -41.60 -8.05
C PHE A 14 5.33 -40.27 -7.84
N ILE A 15 6.62 -40.20 -8.19
CA ILE A 15 7.41 -38.96 -8.08
C ILE A 15 7.17 -38.04 -9.28
N PHE A 16 6.83 -38.57 -10.45
CA PHE A 16 6.50 -37.77 -11.64
C PHE A 16 5.02 -37.35 -11.73
N GLY A 17 4.13 -37.93 -10.92
CA GLY A 17 2.69 -37.60 -10.91
C GLY A 17 2.30 -36.32 -10.18
N HIS A 18 3.22 -35.69 -9.43
CA HIS A 18 2.92 -34.50 -8.61
C HIS A 18 3.49 -33.18 -9.14
N LEU A 19 4.10 -33.17 -10.33
CA LEU A 19 4.74 -31.97 -10.91
C LEU A 19 3.93 -31.25 -12.00
N THR A 20 2.65 -31.60 -12.21
CA THR A 20 1.81 -30.95 -13.25
C THR A 20 0.70 -30.06 -12.70
N PHE A 21 0.70 -29.74 -11.40
CA PHE A 21 -0.14 -28.66 -10.88
C PHE A 21 0.69 -27.38 -10.73
N PHE A 22 0.18 -26.29 -11.32
CA PHE A 22 0.73 -24.93 -11.42
C PHE A 22 1.81 -24.79 -12.51
N SER A 23 1.62 -24.08 -13.62
CA SER A 23 0.85 -22.87 -13.85
C SER A 23 0.26 -22.85 -15.28
N ASN A 24 -1.08 -22.84 -15.40
CA ASN A 24 -1.67 -22.15 -16.52
C ASN A 24 -1.39 -20.66 -16.28
N GLU A 25 -0.37 -20.11 -16.95
CA GLU A 25 -0.32 -18.68 -17.23
C GLU A 25 -1.55 -18.37 -18.08
N TYR A 26 -2.67 -18.09 -17.41
CA TYR A 26 -3.77 -17.43 -18.08
C TYR A 26 -3.22 -16.08 -18.54
N PRO A 27 -3.20 -15.78 -19.85
CA PRO A 27 -2.92 -14.43 -20.28
C PRO A 27 -3.90 -13.51 -19.56
N PRO A 28 -3.45 -12.33 -19.06
CA PRO A 28 -4.34 -11.43 -18.36
C PRO A 28 -5.52 -11.15 -19.28
N GLU A 29 -6.71 -11.53 -18.82
CA GLU A 29 -7.96 -11.31 -19.53
C GLU A 29 -8.07 -9.81 -19.75
N LYS A 30 -7.84 -9.37 -21.00
CA LYS A 30 -7.84 -7.96 -21.36
C LYS A 30 -9.24 -7.42 -21.07
N ASN A 31 -9.36 -6.65 -19.98
CA ASN A 31 -10.63 -6.13 -19.45
C ASN A 31 -11.43 -5.38 -20.52
N ASN A 32 -12.36 -6.07 -21.20
CA ASN A 32 -13.24 -5.49 -22.22
C ASN A 32 -14.44 -4.71 -21.62
N TYR A 33 -14.53 -4.58 -20.29
CA TYR A 33 -15.66 -3.93 -19.61
C TYR A 33 -15.40 -2.49 -19.16
N GLY A 34 -14.25 -1.88 -19.51
CA GLY A 34 -13.93 -0.52 -19.08
C GLY A 34 -13.84 -0.36 -17.55
N VAL A 35 -13.56 -1.46 -16.85
CA VAL A 35 -13.34 -1.49 -15.39
C VAL A 35 -11.85 -1.69 -15.14
N ASN A 36 -11.26 -0.73 -14.44
CA ASN A 36 -9.87 -0.79 -13.98
C ASN A 36 -9.83 -1.17 -12.51
N TYR A 37 -8.73 -1.78 -12.07
CA TYR A 37 -8.52 -2.11 -10.66
C TYR A 37 -7.27 -1.40 -10.16
N HIS A 38 -7.35 -0.85 -8.96
CA HIS A 38 -6.26 -0.05 -8.40
C HIS A 38 -6.03 -0.41 -6.93
N LEU A 39 -4.75 -0.39 -6.54
CA LEU A 39 -4.42 -0.23 -5.14
C LEU A 39 -4.85 1.16 -4.68
N ALA A 40 -5.40 1.21 -3.48
CA ALA A 40 -5.98 2.40 -2.89
C ALA A 40 -5.61 2.53 -1.42
N LEU A 41 -5.51 3.78 -0.95
CA LEU A 41 -5.25 4.14 0.43
C LEU A 41 -6.18 5.27 0.82
N SER A 42 -6.76 5.18 2.00
CA SER A 42 -7.55 6.23 2.63
C SER A 42 -6.90 6.60 3.95
N ILE A 43 -6.73 7.90 4.21
CA ILE A 43 -6.25 8.40 5.51
C ILE A 43 -7.39 8.70 6.49
N ASN A 44 -8.54 8.05 6.28
CA ASN A 44 -9.74 8.23 7.09
C ASN A 44 -9.78 7.17 8.18
N PRO A 45 -10.45 7.45 9.32
CA PRO A 45 -10.67 6.44 10.34
C PRO A 45 -11.51 5.30 9.75
N GLY A 46 -11.03 4.07 9.88
CA GLY A 46 -11.69 2.87 9.39
C GLY A 46 -12.36 2.02 10.48
N PRO A 47 -13.06 0.94 10.07
CA PRO A 47 -13.79 0.04 10.99
C PRO A 47 -12.92 -0.61 12.08
N ASN A 48 -11.61 -0.72 11.84
CA ASN A 48 -10.67 -1.41 12.73
C ASN A 48 -9.81 -0.44 13.57
N ASN A 49 -10.31 0.76 13.88
CA ASN A 49 -9.54 1.82 14.56
C ASN A 49 -8.22 2.21 13.85
N GLY A 50 -8.09 1.87 12.56
CA GLY A 50 -6.96 2.29 11.74
C GLY A 50 -7.16 3.71 11.23
N TYR A 51 -6.11 4.53 11.28
CA TYR A 51 -6.06 5.87 10.66
C TYR A 51 -5.64 5.83 9.20
N LEU A 52 -5.28 4.63 8.72
CA LEU A 52 -5.05 4.31 7.34
C LEU A 52 -5.86 3.06 6.99
N ASN A 53 -6.50 3.08 5.83
CA ASN A 53 -7.17 1.92 5.26
C ASN A 53 -6.59 1.64 3.88
N PHE A 54 -6.21 0.38 3.66
CA PHE A 54 -5.70 -0.09 2.39
C PHE A 54 -6.79 -0.87 1.68
N ALA A 55 -6.91 -0.69 0.37
CA ALA A 55 -7.93 -1.36 -0.42
C ALA A 55 -7.45 -1.69 -1.83
N ILE A 56 -8.18 -2.61 -2.47
CA ILE A 56 -8.25 -2.72 -3.93
C ILE A 56 -9.61 -2.19 -4.33
N ILE A 57 -9.64 -1.18 -5.18
CA ILE A 57 -10.88 -0.62 -5.73
C ILE A 57 -11.04 -1.03 -7.18
N SER A 58 -12.28 -1.10 -7.64
CA SER A 58 -12.59 -1.13 -9.07
C SER A 58 -13.19 0.20 -9.51
N GLU A 59 -12.73 0.74 -10.63
CA GLU A 59 -13.08 2.05 -11.14
C GLU A 59 -13.59 1.92 -12.59
N SER A 60 -14.56 2.75 -12.96
CA SER A 60 -14.97 2.94 -14.36
C SER A 60 -15.43 4.38 -14.58
N ASN A 61 -14.87 5.06 -15.57
CA ASN A 61 -15.20 6.44 -15.96
C ASN A 61 -15.14 7.44 -14.79
N GLY A 62 -14.09 7.36 -13.98
CA GLY A 62 -13.84 8.16 -12.79
C GLY A 62 -14.67 7.77 -11.56
N ARG A 63 -15.49 6.71 -11.65
CA ARG A 63 -16.39 6.28 -10.55
C ARG A 63 -15.93 4.98 -9.93
N ILE A 64 -15.79 4.98 -8.61
CA ILE A 64 -15.52 3.76 -7.83
C ILE A 64 -16.78 2.89 -7.84
N LEU A 65 -16.66 1.66 -8.35
CA LEU A 65 -17.75 0.69 -8.40
C LEU A 65 -17.76 -0.26 -7.20
N SER A 66 -16.57 -0.62 -6.69
CA SER A 66 -16.44 -1.52 -5.54
C SER A 66 -15.14 -1.26 -4.78
N THR A 67 -15.12 -1.64 -3.51
CA THR A 67 -13.96 -1.49 -2.61
C THR A 67 -13.78 -2.79 -1.83
N LYS A 68 -12.60 -3.38 -1.93
CA LYS A 68 -12.17 -4.52 -1.10
C LYS A 68 -11.05 -4.05 -0.19
N PHE A 69 -11.33 -3.90 1.11
CA PHE A 69 -10.28 -3.61 2.09
C PHE A 69 -9.30 -4.78 2.21
N ILE A 70 -8.02 -4.45 2.34
CA ILE A 70 -6.92 -5.41 2.46
C ILE A 70 -6.00 -4.99 3.61
N THR A 71 -5.18 -5.93 4.07
CA THR A 71 -4.17 -5.61 5.09
C THR A 71 -3.02 -4.80 4.50
N VAL A 72 -2.26 -4.09 5.34
CA VAL A 72 -1.03 -3.40 4.90
C VAL A 72 -0.01 -4.38 4.31
N ALA A 73 0.10 -5.59 4.86
CA ALA A 73 1.00 -6.61 4.34
C ALA A 73 0.57 -7.12 2.96
N GLU A 74 -0.74 -7.27 2.72
CA GLU A 74 -1.28 -7.59 1.40
C GLU A 74 -1.04 -6.43 0.42
N PHE A 75 -1.30 -5.19 0.83
CA PHE A 75 -1.04 -4.00 0.02
C PHE A 75 0.41 -3.94 -0.44
N ILE A 76 1.36 -4.12 0.49
CA ILE A 76 2.79 -4.10 0.21
C ILE A 76 3.17 -5.23 -0.75
N ARG A 77 2.72 -6.47 -0.51
CA ARG A 77 3.06 -7.60 -1.39
C ARG A 77 2.51 -7.42 -2.81
N VAL A 78 1.28 -6.90 -2.94
CA VAL A 78 0.69 -6.59 -4.25
C VAL A 78 1.46 -5.45 -4.91
N ALA A 79 1.76 -4.37 -4.19
CA ALA A 79 2.51 -3.23 -4.73
C ALA A 79 3.95 -3.61 -5.15
N MET A 80 4.59 -4.55 -4.46
CA MET A 80 5.91 -5.09 -4.83
C MET A 80 5.86 -6.06 -6.02
N GLY A 81 4.67 -6.41 -6.52
CA GLY A 81 4.52 -7.46 -7.52
C GLY A 81 4.82 -8.88 -7.00
N LYS A 82 4.84 -9.08 -5.68
CA LYS A 82 5.10 -10.39 -5.03
C LYS A 82 3.82 -11.18 -4.74
N GLN A 83 2.67 -10.54 -4.87
CA GLN A 83 1.36 -11.17 -4.78
C GLN A 83 0.51 -10.69 -5.96
N THR A 84 -0.06 -11.63 -6.71
CA THR A 84 -0.93 -11.32 -7.84
C THR A 84 -2.25 -10.71 -7.38
N SER A 85 -2.77 -9.77 -8.17
CA SER A 85 -4.04 -9.10 -7.94
C SER A 85 -4.52 -8.47 -9.24
N ARG A 86 -5.83 -8.25 -9.41
CA ARG A 86 -6.35 -7.47 -10.55
C ARG A 86 -5.76 -6.05 -10.62
N ALA A 87 -5.32 -5.50 -9.49
CA ALA A 87 -4.68 -4.19 -9.41
C ALA A 87 -3.18 -4.19 -9.76
N ASN A 88 -2.55 -5.36 -9.89
CA ASN A 88 -1.17 -5.52 -10.33
C ASN A 88 -1.00 -6.95 -10.89
N ASP A 89 -1.59 -7.19 -12.05
CA ASP A 89 -1.66 -8.49 -12.71
C ASP A 89 -0.32 -8.88 -13.34
N ILE A 90 0.40 -7.91 -13.88
CA ILE A 90 1.73 -8.06 -14.48
C ILE A 90 2.88 -8.12 -13.44
N GLY A 91 2.59 -7.93 -12.14
CA GLY A 91 3.58 -8.06 -11.08
C GLY A 91 4.70 -7.02 -11.11
N VAL A 92 4.41 -5.79 -11.56
CA VAL A 92 5.40 -4.69 -11.54
C VAL A 92 5.65 -4.24 -10.10
N ASN A 93 6.90 -4.02 -9.72
CA ASN A 93 7.21 -3.38 -8.44
C ASN A 93 6.90 -1.88 -8.53
N MET A 94 5.74 -1.47 -8.01
CA MET A 94 5.28 -0.09 -8.01
C MET A 94 6.13 0.81 -7.12
N PHE A 95 6.71 0.29 -6.03
CA PHE A 95 7.61 1.09 -5.20
C PHE A 95 8.88 1.48 -5.96
N GLU A 96 9.48 0.52 -6.67
CA GLU A 96 10.64 0.78 -7.53
C GLU A 96 10.29 1.71 -8.71
N LYS A 97 9.15 1.47 -9.38
CA LYS A 97 8.67 2.29 -10.51
C LYS A 97 8.58 3.78 -10.15
N PHE A 98 8.17 4.10 -8.92
CA PHE A 98 7.99 5.47 -8.44
C PHE A 98 9.15 5.99 -7.57
N GLY A 99 10.26 5.24 -7.47
CA GLY A 99 11.43 5.67 -6.68
C GLY A 99 11.16 5.77 -5.18
N ILE A 100 10.25 4.96 -4.65
CA ILE A 100 9.89 4.93 -3.22
C ILE A 100 10.97 4.14 -2.47
N LYS A 101 11.56 4.76 -1.44
CA LYS A 101 12.62 4.14 -0.64
C LYS A 101 12.09 2.94 0.13
N ASP A 102 12.97 1.96 0.32
CA ASP A 102 12.67 0.73 1.04
C ASP A 102 12.08 0.96 2.43
N CYS A 103 12.56 1.97 3.16
CA CYS A 103 12.09 2.27 4.51
C CYS A 103 10.65 2.73 4.58
N MET A 104 10.07 3.14 3.43
CA MET A 104 8.67 3.45 3.35
C MET A 104 7.78 2.19 3.48
N TYR A 105 8.25 1.00 3.09
CA TYR A 105 7.40 -0.20 2.98
C TYR A 105 8.04 -1.54 3.43
N LYS A 106 9.35 -1.60 3.65
CA LYS A 106 10.07 -2.79 4.16
C LYS A 106 10.41 -2.61 5.64
N TYR A 107 9.60 -3.22 6.51
CA TYR A 107 9.77 -3.11 7.97
C TYR A 107 11.02 -3.82 8.52
N ASP A 108 11.55 -4.79 7.80
CA ASP A 108 12.66 -5.65 8.21
C ASP A 108 14.02 -5.25 7.59
N SER A 109 14.03 -4.26 6.70
CA SER A 109 15.26 -3.79 6.07
C SER A 109 16.24 -3.25 7.11
N THR A 110 17.47 -3.79 7.11
CA THR A 110 18.54 -3.40 8.05
C THR A 110 18.98 -1.95 7.86
N ASP A 111 18.82 -1.41 6.65
CA ASP A 111 19.16 -0.02 6.34
C ASP A 111 18.20 0.97 7.01
N CYS A 112 16.94 0.55 7.20
CA CYS A 112 15.87 1.33 7.82
C CYS A 112 15.91 1.35 9.35
N LYS A 113 16.83 0.59 9.95
CA LYS A 113 17.08 0.59 11.39
C LYS A 113 17.86 1.84 11.83
N LYS A 114 18.38 2.63 10.89
CA LYS A 114 18.97 3.94 11.18
C LYS A 114 17.82 4.93 11.45
N LYS A 115 17.81 5.51 12.65
CA LYS A 115 16.77 6.33 13.30
C LYS A 115 15.92 7.21 12.36
N ASN A 116 14.60 7.21 12.62
CA ASN A 116 13.60 8.21 12.23
C ASN A 116 13.26 8.35 10.73
N GLU A 117 13.46 7.31 9.91
CA GLU A 117 12.90 7.32 8.57
C GLU A 117 11.39 7.09 8.57
N MET A 118 10.66 7.85 7.73
CA MET A 118 9.21 7.72 7.59
C MET A 118 8.84 6.39 6.96
N ASN A 119 7.69 5.85 7.37
CA ASN A 119 7.11 4.64 6.82
C ASN A 119 5.66 4.87 6.34
N ILE A 120 5.08 3.88 5.66
CA ILE A 120 3.73 3.98 5.10
C ILE A 120 2.66 4.30 6.14
N HIS A 121 2.86 3.93 7.42
CA HIS A 121 1.91 4.29 8.47
C HIS A 121 1.92 5.78 8.76
N ASP A 122 3.02 6.49 8.55
CA ASP A 122 3.15 7.91 8.87
C ASP A 122 2.31 8.81 7.94
N LEU A 123 1.70 8.27 6.88
CA LEU A 123 0.75 9.02 6.04
C LEU A 123 -0.48 9.54 6.81
N TRP A 124 -0.75 9.04 8.02
CA TRP A 124 -1.79 9.61 8.89
C TRP A 124 -1.54 11.10 9.20
N THR A 125 -0.28 11.55 9.17
CA THR A 125 0.09 12.93 9.52
C THR A 125 -0.50 13.96 8.56
N LEU A 126 -0.89 13.54 7.36
CA LEU A 126 -1.60 14.36 6.36
C LEU A 126 -3.04 14.69 6.76
N ARG A 127 -3.59 14.02 7.78
CA ARG A 127 -4.95 14.30 8.27
C ARG A 127 -4.98 14.88 9.68
N TYR A 128 -4.07 14.44 10.55
CA TYR A 128 -4.12 14.79 11.97
C TYR A 128 -2.89 15.61 12.35
N ASN A 129 -3.07 16.66 13.14
CA ASN A 129 -1.95 17.44 13.71
C ASN A 129 -1.26 16.74 14.89
N ARG A 130 -1.85 15.68 15.41
CA ARG A 130 -1.30 14.87 16.51
C ARG A 130 -1.62 13.41 16.28
N ASN A 131 -0.68 12.53 16.63
CA ASN A 131 -0.84 11.10 16.55
C ASN A 131 -2.08 10.64 17.32
N PRO A 132 -3.09 10.09 16.64
CA PRO A 132 -4.32 9.67 17.29
C PRO A 132 -4.13 8.55 18.33
N ASN A 133 -3.06 7.76 18.24
CA ASN A 133 -2.70 6.73 19.23
C ASN A 133 -1.90 7.28 20.42
N CYS A 134 -1.53 8.57 20.40
CA CYS A 134 -0.70 9.19 21.43
C CYS A 134 -1.46 10.39 22.06
N PRO A 135 -2.37 10.13 23.02
CA PRO A 135 -3.06 11.20 23.75
C PRO A 135 -2.08 12.14 24.48
N PRO A 136 -2.50 13.30 25.01
CA PRO A 136 -1.62 14.27 25.67
C PRO A 136 -0.65 13.69 26.72
N ASN A 137 -1.06 12.62 27.41
CA ASN A 137 -0.29 11.96 28.47
C ASN A 137 0.38 10.65 28.02
N CYS A 138 0.55 10.43 26.71
CA CYS A 138 1.23 9.25 26.21
C CYS A 138 2.74 9.29 26.46
N TYR A 139 3.37 8.12 26.58
CA TYR A 139 4.82 7.97 26.54
C TYR A 139 5.21 7.50 25.13
N PRO A 140 5.70 8.40 24.25
CA PRO A 140 6.00 8.03 22.87
C PRO A 140 7.17 7.05 22.83
N THR A 141 7.09 6.08 21.92
CA THR A 141 8.26 5.23 21.63
C THR A 141 9.32 6.07 20.88
N PRO A 142 10.61 5.69 20.92
CA PRO A 142 11.70 6.52 20.38
C PRO A 142 11.54 6.97 18.91
N ASN A 143 10.78 6.22 18.10
CA ASN A 143 10.54 6.49 16.68
C ASN A 143 9.09 6.92 16.39
N MET A 144 8.28 7.18 17.41
CA MET A 144 6.89 7.58 17.22
C MET A 144 6.81 9.06 16.83
N ILE A 145 6.24 9.34 15.66
CA ILE A 145 5.80 10.69 15.31
C ILE A 145 4.62 11.05 16.22
N VAL A 146 4.78 12.08 17.05
CA VAL A 146 3.70 12.58 17.93
C VAL A 146 2.96 13.74 17.29
N GLN A 147 3.69 14.67 16.66
CA GLN A 147 3.12 15.81 15.96
C GLN A 147 2.95 15.45 14.49
N GLY A 148 1.70 15.50 14.01
CA GLY A 148 1.43 15.35 12.59
C GLY A 148 1.57 16.67 11.84
N TYR A 149 1.33 16.63 10.53
CA TYR A 149 1.64 17.74 9.62
C TYR A 149 0.42 18.59 9.26
N SER A 150 -0.77 18.09 9.56
CA SER A 150 -2.01 18.81 9.36
C SER A 150 -2.12 20.04 10.27
N GLN A 151 -2.79 21.12 9.81
CA GLN A 151 -3.03 22.31 10.65
C GLN A 151 -4.00 22.01 11.80
N HIS A 152 -5.09 21.28 11.53
CA HIS A 152 -6.14 21.04 12.52
C HIS A 152 -6.08 19.63 13.11
N LYS A 153 -6.87 19.44 14.17
CA LYS A 153 -6.85 18.21 14.96
C LYS A 153 -7.17 16.95 14.16
N SER A 154 -8.05 17.05 13.15
CA SER A 154 -8.61 15.88 12.47
C SER A 154 -8.86 16.05 10.98
N HIS A 155 -8.37 17.15 10.40
CA HIS A 155 -8.44 17.44 8.97
C HIS A 155 -7.35 18.46 8.58
N PRO A 156 -6.91 18.44 7.31
CA PRO A 156 -6.06 19.49 6.74
C PRO A 156 -6.77 20.85 6.74
N SER A 157 -5.96 21.90 6.64
CA SER A 157 -6.42 23.22 6.21
C SER A 157 -6.93 23.17 4.77
N TRP A 158 -7.65 24.20 4.33
CA TRP A 158 -8.04 24.30 2.92
C TRP A 158 -6.84 24.34 1.96
N PRO A 159 -5.77 25.13 2.20
CA PRO A 159 -4.56 25.08 1.38
C PRO A 159 -3.88 23.70 1.36
N GLN A 160 -3.83 23.01 2.51
CA GLN A 160 -3.31 21.63 2.58
C GLN A 160 -4.16 20.66 1.74
N LEU A 161 -5.50 20.80 1.77
CA LEU A 161 -6.38 19.98 0.96
C LEU A 161 -6.13 20.22 -0.54
N GLN A 162 -5.87 21.46 -0.98
CA GLN A 162 -5.55 21.77 -2.37
C GLN A 162 -4.26 21.08 -2.86
N ILE A 163 -3.26 20.94 -1.98
CA ILE A 163 -2.07 20.13 -2.29
C ILE A 163 -2.48 18.68 -2.50
N LEU A 164 -3.30 18.12 -1.61
CA LEU A 164 -3.75 16.73 -1.72
C LEU A 164 -4.62 16.48 -2.96
N GLN A 165 -5.36 17.48 -3.44
CA GLN A 165 -6.18 17.38 -4.66
C GLN A 165 -5.35 17.08 -5.92
N GLN A 166 -4.05 17.42 -5.93
CA GLN A 166 -3.13 17.05 -7.02
C GLN A 166 -2.95 15.53 -7.15
N TYR A 167 -3.27 14.78 -6.09
CA TYR A 167 -3.23 13.32 -6.06
C TYR A 167 -4.60 12.68 -6.27
N GLY A 168 -5.58 13.44 -6.76
CA GLY A 168 -6.86 12.91 -7.24
C GLY A 168 -7.94 12.72 -6.19
N ILE A 169 -7.76 13.24 -4.97
CA ILE A 169 -8.88 13.37 -4.03
C ILE A 169 -9.64 14.67 -4.29
N ILE A 170 -10.95 14.67 -4.11
CA ILE A 170 -11.77 15.89 -4.11
C ILE A 170 -12.06 16.30 -2.67
N TYR A 171 -12.44 15.30 -1.87
CA TYR A 171 -12.73 15.42 -0.45
C TYR A 171 -11.74 14.59 0.36
N MET A 172 -11.54 14.98 1.62
CA MET A 172 -10.63 14.25 2.50
C MET A 172 -11.04 12.77 2.67
N ASN A 173 -12.33 12.47 2.50
CA ASN A 173 -12.85 11.13 2.67
C ASN A 173 -12.61 10.19 1.46
N ASP A 174 -12.03 10.70 0.37
CA ASP A 174 -11.77 9.91 -0.83
C ASP A 174 -10.56 8.96 -0.65
N PHE A 175 -10.42 8.03 -1.59
CA PHE A 175 -9.22 7.21 -1.70
C PHE A 175 -8.19 7.91 -2.58
N PHE A 176 -6.92 7.86 -2.17
CA PHE A 176 -5.80 7.96 -3.08
C PHE A 176 -5.66 6.61 -3.78
N TYR A 177 -5.58 6.56 -5.10
CA TYR A 177 -5.45 5.29 -5.82
C TYR A 177 -4.66 5.39 -7.13
N GLY A 178 -4.29 4.24 -7.67
CA GLY A 178 -3.58 4.14 -8.93
C GLY A 178 -2.21 4.82 -8.87
N GLU A 179 -1.79 5.45 -9.96
CA GLU A 179 -0.48 6.13 -10.00
C GLU A 179 -0.38 7.32 -9.05
N ASN A 180 -1.48 8.03 -8.81
CA ASN A 180 -1.48 9.21 -7.93
C ASN A 180 -1.18 8.85 -6.47
N LEU A 181 -1.62 7.67 -6.02
CA LEU A 181 -1.23 7.13 -4.71
C LEU A 181 0.29 7.00 -4.59
N PHE A 182 0.94 6.39 -5.58
CA PHE A 182 2.39 6.18 -5.52
C PHE A 182 3.16 7.50 -5.70
N LYS A 183 2.65 8.45 -6.48
CA LYS A 183 3.19 9.82 -6.53
C LYS A 183 3.13 10.50 -5.16
N LEU A 184 2.00 10.40 -4.46
CA LEU A 184 1.87 10.94 -3.09
C LEU A 184 2.91 10.31 -2.16
N ILE A 185 3.05 8.98 -2.18
CA ILE A 185 4.03 8.28 -1.34
C ILE A 185 5.46 8.71 -1.69
N ALA A 186 5.77 8.91 -2.97
CA ALA A 186 7.07 9.41 -3.42
C ALA A 186 7.34 10.83 -2.90
N ASP A 187 6.39 11.76 -3.09
CA ASP A 187 6.53 13.16 -2.66
C ASP A 187 6.55 13.31 -1.14
N PHE A 188 5.83 12.45 -0.41
CA PHE A 188 5.83 12.41 1.06
C PHE A 188 7.22 12.11 1.65
N GLN A 189 8.15 11.55 0.86
CA GLN A 189 9.53 11.34 1.30
C GLN A 189 10.43 12.56 1.07
N ASN A 190 9.92 13.62 0.43
CA ASN A 190 10.65 14.83 0.11
C ASN A 190 10.40 15.91 1.19
N THR A 191 11.47 16.32 1.88
CA THR A 191 11.40 17.36 2.92
C THR A 191 10.86 18.69 2.40
N SER A 192 11.19 19.06 1.15
CA SER A 192 10.65 20.30 0.55
C SER A 192 9.13 20.23 0.40
N TRP A 193 8.61 19.07 -0.02
CA TRP A 193 7.17 18.87 -0.17
C TRP A 193 6.47 18.92 1.19
N ILE A 194 7.03 18.25 2.21
CA ILE A 194 6.52 18.28 3.58
C ILE A 194 6.48 19.71 4.11
N ASN A 195 7.56 20.48 3.91
CA ASN A 195 7.61 21.87 4.36
C ASN A 195 6.54 22.73 3.67
N THR A 196 6.34 22.56 2.37
CA THR A 196 5.24 23.22 1.65
C THR A 196 3.89 22.86 2.26
N TYR A 197 3.66 21.58 2.53
CA TYR A 197 2.42 21.11 3.13
C TYR A 197 2.18 21.69 4.54
N ILE A 198 3.18 21.64 5.42
CA ILE A 198 3.08 22.16 6.79
C ILE A 198 2.83 23.67 6.79
N ASN A 199 3.49 24.43 5.92
CA ASN A 199 3.38 25.89 5.86
C ASN A 199 2.13 26.40 5.14
N SER A 200 1.32 25.51 4.57
CA SER A 200 0.09 25.85 3.87
C SER A 200 -1.06 26.00 4.87
N THR A 201 -1.08 27.11 5.62
CA THR A 201 -2.08 27.38 6.66
C THR A 201 -3.12 28.42 6.22
N GLU A 202 -4.33 28.35 6.80
CA GLU A 202 -5.35 29.41 6.71
C GLU A 202 -5.01 30.67 7.52
#